data_AF-A0A7K1DXQ2-F1
#
_entry.id   AF-A0A7K1DXQ2-F1
#
_cell.length_a   1.000
_cell.length_b   1.000
_cell.length_c   1.000
_cell.angle_alpha   90.00
_cell.angle_beta   90.00
_cell.angle_gamma   90.00
#
_symmetry.space_group_name_H-M   'P 1'
#
loop_
_entity.id
_entity.type
_entity.pdbx_description
1 polymer ?
#
loop_
_entity_poly.entity_id
_entity_poly.type
_entity_poly.pdbx_seq_one_letter_code
_entity_poly.pdbx_strand_id
1 'polypeptide(L)'
;YDGDGALNNWWSDADRTAFELRSNALIAQYNELSPQETPDITVNGALTVGENIGDLGGLTIAYKAYQISLKGQKSPVIDGLTGEQRLFLGWAQVWRGKVRSEEQRRRIATDPHSPSEFRCNTIVSNFTPFYEAFGVSETDALWLDEKSRVQIW
;
A
#
# COMPACT_ATOMS: atom_id res chain seq x y z
N TYR A 1 0.22 21.43 0.84
CA TYR A 1 1.21 22.49 1.07
C TYR A 1 2.04 22.66 -0.19
N ASP A 2 2.47 23.88 -0.50
CA ASP A 2 3.44 24.13 -1.57
C ASP A 2 4.88 23.84 -1.12
N GLY A 3 5.86 24.13 -1.98
CA GLY A 3 7.28 23.87 -1.72
C GLY A 3 7.88 24.67 -0.56
N ASP A 4 7.22 25.74 -0.13
CA ASP A 4 7.63 26.58 1.00
C ASP A 4 6.90 26.21 2.31
N GLY A 5 6.01 25.22 2.25
CA GLY A 5 5.24 24.76 3.41
C GLY A 5 3.97 25.58 3.68
N ALA A 6 3.50 26.41 2.73
CA ALA A 6 2.28 27.19 2.86
C ALA A 6 1.04 26.46 2.33
N LEU A 7 -0.14 26.80 2.86
CA LEU A 7 -1.42 26.24 2.43
C LEU A 7 -1.96 27.03 1.22
N ASN A 8 -1.42 26.72 0.04
CA ASN A 8 -1.86 27.29 -1.22
C ASN A 8 -2.44 26.19 -2.13
N ASN A 9 -3.48 26.52 -2.90
CA ASN A 9 -3.94 25.64 -3.97
C ASN A 9 -3.06 25.81 -5.20
N TRP A 10 -2.31 24.77 -5.53
CA TRP A 10 -1.44 24.69 -6.71
C TRP A 10 -1.92 23.64 -7.73
N TRP A 11 -3.14 23.11 -7.55
CA TRP A 11 -3.75 22.11 -8.42
C TRP A 11 -4.80 22.76 -9.33
N SER A 12 -4.91 22.26 -10.56
CA SER A 12 -6.10 22.51 -11.38
C SER A 12 -7.30 21.73 -10.83
N ASP A 13 -8.52 22.18 -11.15
CA ASP A 13 -9.74 21.46 -10.75
C ASP A 13 -9.81 20.05 -11.33
N ALA A 14 -9.27 19.86 -12.54
CA ALA A 14 -9.23 18.55 -13.20
C ALA A 14 -8.27 17.60 -12.48
N ASP A 15 -7.07 18.07 -12.12
CA ASP A 15 -6.10 17.24 -11.39
C ASP A 15 -6.61 16.91 -9.99
N ARG A 16 -7.26 17.88 -9.32
CA ARG A 16 -7.88 17.67 -8.01
C ARG A 16 -8.97 16.60 -8.08
N THR A 17 -9.87 16.69 -9.06
CA THR A 17 -10.93 15.69 -9.27
C THR A 17 -10.34 14.31 -9.50
N ALA A 18 -9.27 14.22 -10.29
CA ALA A 18 -8.61 12.96 -10.60
C ALA A 18 -7.87 12.37 -9.38
N PHE A 19 -7.32 13.21 -8.50
CA PHE A 19 -6.73 12.80 -7.23
C PHE A 19 -7.79 12.30 -6.23
N GLU A 20 -8.90 13.03 -6.11
CA GLU A 20 -10.02 12.65 -5.24
C GLU A 20 -10.65 11.32 -5.67
N LEU A 21 -10.81 11.09 -6.98
CA LEU A 21 -11.32 9.81 -7.51
C LEU A 21 -10.46 8.61 -7.05
N ARG A 22 -9.13 8.72 -7.18
CA ARG A 22 -8.21 7.63 -6.80
C ARG A 22 -8.11 7.47 -5.28
N SER A 23 -8.09 8.58 -4.55
CA SER A 23 -8.10 8.57 -3.08
C SER A 23 -9.36 7.90 -2.54
N ASN A 24 -10.52 8.20 -3.14
CA ASN A 24 -11.79 7.58 -2.76
C ASN A 24 -11.83 6.08 -3.07
N ALA A 25 -11.22 5.64 -4.17
CA ALA A 25 -11.08 4.21 -4.46
C ALA A 25 -10.21 3.51 -3.39
N LEU A 26 -9.12 4.14 -2.94
CA LEU A 26 -8.28 3.60 -1.87
C LEU A 26 -9.02 3.59 -0.53
N ILE A 27 -9.77 4.64 -0.20
CA ILE A 27 -10.64 4.69 0.98
C ILE A 27 -11.61 3.51 0.97
N ALA A 28 -12.26 3.27 -0.17
CA ALA A 28 -13.21 2.17 -0.32
C ALA A 28 -12.55 0.81 -0.10
N GLN A 29 -11.37 0.56 -0.66
CA GLN A 29 -10.64 -0.69 -0.43
C GLN A 29 -10.35 -0.93 1.06
N TYR A 30 -9.93 0.10 1.79
CA TYR A 30 -9.60 -0.05 3.21
C TYR A 30 -10.82 -0.17 4.12
N ASN A 31 -11.97 0.42 3.74
CA ASN A 31 -13.21 0.30 4.51
C ASN A 31 -13.73 -1.14 4.63
N GLU A 32 -13.33 -2.04 3.73
CA GLU A 32 -13.74 -3.45 3.71
C GLU A 32 -12.84 -4.35 4.58
N LEU A 33 -11.80 -3.80 5.21
CA LEU A 33 -10.78 -4.58 5.89
C LEU A 33 -11.05 -4.66 7.40
N SER A 34 -11.20 -5.87 7.92
CA SER A 34 -11.31 -6.15 9.36
C SER A 34 -10.04 -6.85 9.87
N PRO A 35 -9.32 -6.30 10.86
CA PRO A 35 -8.12 -6.91 11.42
C PRO A 35 -8.40 -8.30 12.02
N GLN A 36 -7.43 -9.21 11.94
CA GLN A 36 -7.61 -10.57 12.45
C GLN A 36 -7.95 -10.61 13.94
N GLU A 37 -7.38 -9.72 14.75
CA GLU A 37 -7.61 -9.66 16.19
C GLU A 37 -8.97 -9.06 16.59
N THR A 38 -9.63 -8.36 15.65
CA THR A 38 -10.89 -7.64 15.87
C THR A 38 -11.77 -7.72 14.61
N PRO A 39 -12.23 -8.93 14.21
CA PRO A 39 -12.91 -9.14 12.93
C PRO A 39 -14.29 -8.45 12.84
N ASP A 40 -14.83 -8.01 13.98
CA ASP A 40 -16.11 -7.32 14.12
C ASP A 40 -16.05 -5.81 13.83
N ILE A 41 -14.86 -5.23 13.62
CA ILE A 41 -14.69 -3.82 13.26
C ILE A 41 -13.84 -3.69 12.00
N THR A 42 -14.14 -2.67 11.20
CA THR A 42 -13.41 -2.37 9.96
C THR A 42 -12.49 -1.16 10.13
N VAL A 43 -11.47 -1.08 9.28
CA VAL A 43 -10.61 0.09 9.16
C VAL A 43 -11.43 1.28 8.66
N ASN A 44 -11.19 2.47 9.21
CA ASN A 44 -11.71 3.72 8.64
C ASN A 44 -10.76 4.21 7.54
N GLY A 45 -11.05 3.85 6.29
CA GLY A 45 -10.22 4.19 5.14
C GLY A 45 -10.03 5.69 4.96
N ALA A 46 -11.01 6.51 5.33
CA ALA A 46 -10.91 7.97 5.26
C ALA A 46 -9.94 8.54 6.31
N LEU A 47 -9.89 7.95 7.50
CA LEU A 47 -8.91 8.30 8.53
C LEU A 47 -7.48 7.95 8.06
N THR A 48 -7.31 6.79 7.42
CA THR A 48 -5.98 6.26 7.09
C THR A 48 -5.47 6.64 5.70
N VAL A 49 -6.27 7.35 4.88
CA VAL A 49 -5.96 7.56 3.46
C VAL A 49 -4.61 8.25 3.24
N GLY A 50 -4.22 9.19 4.09
CA GLY A 50 -2.92 9.88 3.96
C GLY A 50 -1.74 8.91 4.08
N GLU A 51 -1.77 8.04 5.09
CA GLU A 51 -0.73 7.03 5.32
C GLU A 51 -0.76 5.94 4.25
N ASN A 52 -1.95 5.51 3.83
CA ASN A 52 -2.10 4.49 2.79
C ASN A 52 -1.57 4.99 1.42
N ILE A 53 -1.78 6.27 1.09
CA ILE A 53 -1.17 6.92 -0.08
C ILE A 53 0.35 6.96 0.05
N GLY A 54 0.85 7.28 1.25
CA GLY A 54 2.28 7.29 1.57
C GLY A 54 2.94 5.93 1.35
N ASP A 55 2.33 4.85 1.84
CA ASP A 55 2.82 3.48 1.66
C ASP A 55 2.83 3.04 0.19
N LEU A 56 1.72 3.28 -0.51
CA LEU A 56 1.57 2.90 -1.91
C LEU A 56 2.59 3.62 -2.79
N GLY A 57 2.75 4.93 -2.59
CA GLY A 57 3.77 5.73 -3.25
C GLY A 57 5.19 5.28 -2.87
N GLY A 58 5.43 5.05 -1.59
CA GLY A 58 6.72 4.62 -1.04
C GLY A 58 7.20 3.31 -1.67
N LEU A 59 6.36 2.27 -1.70
CA LEU A 59 6.71 0.99 -2.30
C LEU A 59 6.91 1.11 -3.82
N THR A 60 6.03 1.83 -4.51
CA THR A 60 6.11 2.03 -5.98
C THR A 60 7.42 2.72 -6.38
N ILE A 61 7.77 3.79 -5.68
CA ILE A 61 9.00 4.55 -5.93
C ILE A 61 10.23 3.74 -5.53
N ALA A 62 10.19 3.02 -4.40
CA ALA A 62 11.28 2.14 -3.98
C ALA A 62 11.57 1.04 -5.00
N TYR A 63 10.53 0.40 -5.54
CA TYR A 63 10.66 -0.58 -6.61
C TYR A 63 11.32 0.01 -7.86
N LYS A 64 10.85 1.18 -8.30
CA LYS A 64 11.43 1.88 -9.45
C LYS A 64 12.90 2.25 -9.22
N ALA A 65 13.23 2.78 -8.04
CA ALA A 65 14.60 3.12 -7.66
C ALA A 65 15.51 1.88 -7.65
N TYR A 66 15.00 0.77 -7.11
CA TYR A 66 15.68 -0.51 -7.14
C TYR A 66 15.97 -0.97 -8.57
N GLN A 67 14.98 -0.95 -9.48
CA GLN A 67 15.18 -1.30 -10.90
C GLN A 67 16.23 -0.39 -11.59
N ILE A 68 16.20 0.92 -11.32
CA ILE A 68 17.20 1.87 -11.84
C ILE A 68 18.60 1.52 -11.33
N SER A 69 18.73 1.14 -10.05
CA SER A 69 20.01 0.80 -9.43
C SER A 69 20.71 -0.37 -10.11
N LEU A 70 19.95 -1.28 -10.74
CA LEU A 70 20.48 -2.43 -11.46
C LEU A 70 21.15 -2.05 -12.78
N LYS A 71 20.92 -0.84 -13.31
CA LYS A 71 21.48 -0.37 -14.59
C LYS A 71 21.27 -1.38 -15.75
N GLY A 72 20.09 -2.00 -15.77
CA GLY A 72 19.70 -3.01 -16.77
C GLY A 72 20.28 -4.42 -16.55
N GLN A 73 21.04 -4.63 -15.47
CA GLN A 73 21.51 -5.96 -15.09
C GLN A 73 20.43 -6.73 -14.32
N LYS A 74 20.53 -8.06 -14.33
CA LYS A 74 19.68 -8.87 -13.45
C LYS A 74 20.21 -8.83 -12.03
N SER A 75 19.30 -8.70 -11.08
CA SER A 75 19.65 -8.88 -9.66
C SER A 75 20.04 -10.33 -9.39
N PRO A 76 21.08 -10.59 -8.55
CA PRO A 76 21.43 -11.94 -8.18
C PRO A 76 20.26 -12.62 -7.47
N VAL A 77 20.09 -13.92 -7.72
CA VAL A 77 19.21 -14.78 -6.92
C VAL A 77 19.96 -15.12 -5.63
N ILE A 78 19.31 -14.91 -4.49
CA ILE A 78 19.87 -15.16 -3.15
C ILE A 78 18.83 -15.98 -2.40
N ASP A 79 19.27 -17.11 -1.82
CA ASP A 79 18.41 -18.06 -1.10
C ASP A 79 17.19 -18.53 -1.91
N GLY A 80 17.36 -18.68 -3.23
CA GLY A 80 16.31 -19.10 -4.15
C GLY A 80 15.29 -18.01 -4.52
N LEU A 81 15.47 -16.78 -4.06
CA LEU A 81 14.55 -15.67 -4.29
C LEU A 81 15.10 -14.69 -5.31
N THR A 82 14.24 -14.19 -6.21
CA THR A 82 14.59 -13.08 -7.11
C THR A 82 14.76 -11.79 -6.33
N GLY A 83 15.39 -10.79 -6.94
CA GLY A 83 15.60 -9.51 -6.27
C GLY A 83 14.28 -8.77 -5.99
N GLU A 84 13.31 -8.87 -6.89
CA GLU A 84 11.96 -8.33 -6.74
C GLU A 84 11.22 -9.03 -5.60
N GLN A 85 11.27 -10.37 -5.52
CA GLN A 85 10.71 -11.11 -4.39
C GLN A 85 11.33 -10.68 -3.07
N ARG A 86 12.66 -10.46 -3.02
CA ARG A 86 13.34 -9.98 -1.82
C ARG A 86 12.94 -8.55 -1.44
N LEU A 87 12.65 -7.67 -2.40
CA LEU A 87 12.14 -6.33 -2.12
C LEU A 87 10.78 -6.41 -1.40
N PHE A 88 9.86 -7.23 -1.92
CA PHE A 88 8.55 -7.44 -1.28
C PHE A 88 8.66 -8.12 0.08
N LEU A 89 9.57 -9.08 0.25
CA LEU A 89 9.84 -9.66 1.55
C LEU A 89 10.42 -8.63 2.52
N GLY A 90 11.31 -7.74 2.07
CA GLY A 90 11.80 -6.62 2.87
C GLY A 90 10.67 -5.69 3.35
N TRP A 91 9.75 -5.35 2.45
CA TRP A 91 8.53 -4.61 2.78
C TRP A 91 7.66 -5.34 3.82
N ALA A 92 7.43 -6.64 3.65
CA ALA A 92 6.65 -7.41 4.60
C ALA A 92 7.31 -7.50 5.99
N GLN A 93 8.65 -7.61 6.03
CA GLN A 93 9.42 -7.75 7.27
C GLN A 93 9.34 -6.52 8.17
N VAL A 94 9.33 -5.30 7.60
CA VAL A 94 9.23 -4.06 8.39
C VAL A 94 7.87 -3.91 9.06
N TRP A 95 6.84 -4.57 8.54
CA TRP A 95 5.49 -4.60 9.12
C TRP A 95 5.25 -5.77 10.08
N ARG A 96 6.28 -6.56 10.42
CA ARG A 96 6.13 -7.65 11.38
C ARG A 96 5.75 -7.10 12.76
N GLY A 97 4.51 -7.33 13.15
CA GLY A 97 3.99 -6.92 14.44
C GLY A 97 2.80 -7.79 14.86
N LYS A 98 2.48 -7.74 16.15
CA LYS A 98 1.24 -8.29 16.70
C LYS A 98 0.74 -7.37 17.80
N VAL A 99 -0.56 -7.34 17.98
CA VAL A 99 -1.23 -6.39 18.86
C VAL A 99 -2.31 -7.13 19.64
N ARG A 100 -2.60 -6.69 20.86
CA ARG A 100 -3.73 -7.25 21.64
C ARG A 100 -5.03 -6.67 21.10
N SER A 101 -6.11 -7.43 21.10
CA SER A 101 -7.41 -6.99 20.56
C SER A 101 -7.87 -5.66 21.16
N GLU A 102 -7.63 -5.40 22.45
CA GLU A 102 -8.01 -4.14 23.10
C GLU A 102 -7.24 -2.93 22.54
N GLU A 103 -5.94 -3.10 22.33
CA GLU A 103 -5.10 -2.06 21.70
C GLU A 103 -5.44 -1.92 20.22
N GLN A 104 -5.77 -3.01 19.54
CA GLN A 104 -6.18 -2.96 18.13
C GLN A 104 -7.47 -2.16 17.96
N ARG A 105 -8.47 -2.36 18.82
CA ARG A 105 -9.69 -1.53 18.85
C ARG A 105 -9.37 -0.05 19.06
N ARG A 106 -8.47 0.25 20.00
CA ARG A 106 -8.04 1.64 20.26
C ARG A 106 -7.38 2.26 19.03
N ARG A 107 -6.49 1.52 18.36
CA ARG A 107 -5.79 1.99 17.14
C ARG A 107 -6.74 2.22 15.99
N ILE A 108 -7.65 1.29 15.70
CA ILE A 108 -8.67 1.49 14.65
C ILE A 108 -9.47 2.78 14.86
N ALA A 109 -9.72 3.16 16.12
CA ALA A 109 -10.44 4.39 16.43
C ALA A 109 -9.60 5.68 16.37
N THR A 110 -8.26 5.62 16.44
CA THR A 110 -7.43 6.81 16.73
C THR A 110 -6.12 6.93 15.96
N ASP A 111 -5.57 5.83 15.44
CA ASP A 111 -4.31 5.79 14.72
C ASP A 111 -4.56 6.06 13.22
N PRO A 112 -3.92 7.07 12.60
CA PRO A 112 -4.06 7.29 11.16
C PRO A 112 -3.33 6.23 10.33
N HIS A 113 -2.53 5.36 10.93
CA HIS A 113 -1.90 4.26 10.22
C HIS A 113 -2.83 3.05 10.17
N SER A 114 -2.92 2.43 9.00
CA SER A 114 -3.58 1.14 8.87
C SER A 114 -2.86 0.05 9.72
N PRO A 115 -3.59 -0.97 10.17
CA PRO A 115 -3.00 -2.16 10.78
C PRO A 115 -1.89 -2.76 9.91
N SER A 116 -0.85 -3.30 10.55
CA SER A 116 0.38 -3.73 9.86
C SER A 116 0.12 -4.78 8.77
N GLU A 117 -0.85 -5.68 8.97
CA GLU A 117 -1.25 -6.68 7.96
C GLU A 117 -1.75 -6.03 6.66
N PHE A 118 -2.44 -4.89 6.74
CA PHE A 118 -2.98 -4.18 5.56
C PHE A 118 -1.95 -3.24 4.94
N ARG A 119 -1.06 -2.64 5.73
CA ARG A 119 0.12 -1.91 5.20
C ARG A 119 1.03 -2.84 4.40
N CYS A 120 1.09 -4.12 4.76
CA CYS A 120 1.76 -5.14 3.97
C CYS A 120 0.92 -5.55 2.76
N ASN A 121 -0.24 -6.17 2.99
CA ASN A 121 -0.96 -6.95 1.98
C ASN A 121 -1.75 -6.09 0.98
N THR A 122 -2.51 -5.11 1.47
CA THR A 122 -3.36 -4.27 0.60
C THR A 122 -2.52 -3.39 -0.32
N ILE A 123 -1.34 -2.95 0.12
CA ILE A 123 -0.40 -2.20 -0.71
C ILE A 123 0.11 -3.04 -1.87
N VAL A 124 0.61 -4.27 -1.61
CA VAL A 124 1.12 -5.13 -2.69
C VAL A 124 0.02 -5.61 -3.63
N SER A 125 -1.22 -5.78 -3.16
CA SER A 125 -2.38 -6.11 -4.01
C SER A 125 -2.69 -5.04 -5.07
N ASN A 126 -2.33 -3.78 -4.83
CA ASN A 126 -2.50 -2.70 -5.81
C ASN A 126 -1.33 -2.58 -6.79
N PHE A 127 -0.26 -3.37 -6.62
CA PHE A 127 0.99 -3.16 -7.34
C PHE A 127 1.31 -4.31 -8.31
N THR A 128 1.12 -4.07 -9.61
CA THR A 128 1.30 -5.11 -10.66
C THR A 128 2.61 -5.91 -10.58
N PRO A 129 3.78 -5.33 -10.27
CA PRO A 129 5.02 -6.11 -10.14
C PRO A 129 4.99 -7.19 -9.03
N PHE A 130 4.12 -7.07 -8.02
CA PHE A 130 3.89 -8.15 -7.05
C PHE A 130 3.30 -9.40 -7.72
N TYR A 131 2.37 -9.20 -8.66
CA TYR A 131 1.75 -10.28 -9.41
C TYR A 131 2.77 -11.02 -10.28
N GLU A 132 3.66 -10.27 -10.93
CA GLU A 132 4.74 -10.83 -11.75
C GLU A 132 5.77 -11.58 -10.89
N ALA A 133 6.14 -11.02 -9.74
CA ALA A 133 7.16 -11.60 -8.87
C ALA A 133 6.73 -12.92 -8.21
N PHE A 134 5.44 -13.09 -7.93
CA PHE A 134 4.90 -14.26 -7.23
C PHE A 134 3.92 -15.12 -8.05
N GLY A 135 3.62 -14.74 -9.30
CA GLY A 135 2.68 -15.47 -10.15
C GLY A 135 1.24 -15.40 -9.65
N VAL A 136 0.83 -14.27 -9.07
CA VAL A 136 -0.51 -14.09 -8.47
C VAL A 136 -1.59 -14.12 -9.55
N SER A 137 -2.63 -14.90 -9.30
CA SER A 137 -3.74 -15.18 -10.20
C SER A 137 -5.09 -15.01 -9.49
N GLU A 138 -6.19 -15.06 -10.24
CA GLU A 138 -7.55 -14.85 -9.72
C GLU A 138 -7.97 -15.82 -8.60
N THR A 139 -7.25 -16.93 -8.43
CA THR A 139 -7.50 -17.90 -7.36
C THR A 139 -6.81 -17.53 -6.03
N ASP A 140 -5.93 -16.54 -6.04
CA ASP A 140 -5.14 -16.14 -4.88
C ASP A 140 -5.84 -15.07 -4.05
N ALA A 141 -5.73 -15.16 -2.72
CA ALA A 141 -6.45 -14.28 -1.80
C ALA A 141 -6.13 -12.77 -1.95
N LEU A 142 -4.92 -12.44 -2.43
CA LEU A 142 -4.48 -11.06 -2.62
C LEU A 142 -4.71 -10.52 -4.03
N TRP A 143 -5.38 -11.28 -4.89
CA TRP A 143 -5.66 -10.86 -6.25
C TRP A 143 -6.71 -9.74 -6.30
N LEU A 144 -6.42 -8.74 -7.11
CA LEU A 144 -7.34 -7.71 -7.57
C LEU A 144 -7.29 -7.64 -9.10
N ASP A 145 -8.47 -7.47 -9.72
CA ASP A 145 -8.59 -7.11 -11.12
C ASP A 145 -7.75 -5.87 -11.42
N GLU A 146 -7.06 -5.84 -12.56
CA GLU A 146 -6.16 -4.75 -12.92
C GLU A 146 -6.84 -3.38 -12.87
N LYS A 147 -8.13 -3.28 -13.24
CA LYS A 147 -8.89 -2.03 -13.20
C LYS A 147 -9.29 -1.60 -11.79
N SER A 148 -9.23 -2.51 -10.83
CA SER A 148 -9.52 -2.26 -9.41
C SER A 148 -8.27 -1.87 -8.62
N ARG A 149 -7.08 -1.99 -9.22
CA ARG A 149 -5.82 -1.59 -8.60
C ARG A 149 -5.70 -0.07 -8.62
N VAL A 150 -5.53 0.51 -7.44
CA VAL A 150 -5.32 1.94 -7.27
C VAL A 150 -3.86 2.30 -7.54
N GLN A 151 -3.65 3.29 -8.40
CA GLN A 151 -2.35 3.92 -8.63
C GLN A 151 -2.52 5.43 -8.58
N ILE A 152 -1.67 6.11 -7.79
CA ILE A 152 -1.76 7.57 -7.57
C ILE A 152 -0.49 8.29 -8.06
N TRP A 153 0.68 7.86 -7.57
CA TRP A 153 1.98 8.44 -7.91
C TRP A 153 2.78 7.58 -8.90
#